data_AF-A0AAV1QZC3-F1
#
_entry.id   AF-A0AAV1QZC3-F1
#
_cell.length_a   1.000
_cell.length_b   1.000
_cell.length_c   1.000
_cell.angle_alpha   90.00
_cell.angle_beta   90.00
_cell.angle_gamma   90.00
#
_symmetry.space_group_name_H-M   'P 1'
#
loop_
_entity.id
_entity.type
_entity.pdbx_description
1 polymer ?
#
loop_
_entity_poly.entity_id
_entity_poly.type
_entity_poly.pdbx_seq_one_letter_code
_entity_poly.pdbx_strand_id
1 'polypeptide(L)'
;MKFLALLPLLLLVNFLHQPYTVVGADLIEETCKKTKYPALCVKTLKSNPKSSAADAKGLVHIILEANLANAKGTSAKVSKMFKEAGSKDFKECLDVCAEVYDSAATEDFPTAIQSLEKNDLATAKIHVSAASDAPDNCKDAFSEDPSVHTPPDLARLNDYFDQLSIIALAMILPTEASMGDWISGLPDEILFRIISSLPFESAVQTIVLSNRWRLLWETALVQHGTNKDVANAMSGFLVNFDEQDPSKNTRKFQFHFCNGSVLLAIIGCNDSLHLHFSAGKPESPRQFGLQLKFNHQNLASQPSPSSFYVKNLHLMSVTYLTNEVVSSIITNFQLLETLKITGCNCLQSLSVGSDTKLLSLTIFDCPQLKSLHIRSFKLRTFRYRGPLPWIWPEYHFNLADALLGSREGPGYSSFTGRDFGSVLLTIKNVKVLTLCKWTFEALIRPSLSNLLADFQFYNLKELWWIDNSIERYGSDALISFLKLCPSLQQLFVTIDPKSYCMESSTKCSIRAGRNTRLHDLKLVKLDGFENEADEILLAEHIGKVVTTEPLILASSDGISLRRLIEVSSNQPKQSSTDNLEAVVAPHSCERKCSYKFVEVQDMKELCLKHVHMGL
;
A
#
# COMPACT_ATOMS: atom_id res chain seq x y z
N MET A 1 -41.61 -10.05 -21.17
CA MET A 1 -40.83 -10.80 -22.18
C MET A 1 -39.49 -11.25 -21.58
N LYS A 2 -39.51 -12.18 -20.62
CA LYS A 2 -38.33 -12.68 -19.87
C LYS A 2 -38.05 -14.16 -20.14
N PHE A 3 -38.10 -14.59 -21.41
CA PHE A 3 -37.93 -16.01 -21.78
C PHE A 3 -37.09 -16.24 -23.04
N LEU A 4 -36.19 -15.32 -23.39
CA LEU A 4 -35.31 -15.45 -24.57
C LEU A 4 -33.80 -15.42 -24.28
N ALA A 5 -33.38 -15.39 -23.01
CA ALA A 5 -31.98 -15.32 -22.62
C ALA A 5 -31.29 -16.69 -22.34
N LEU A 6 -31.97 -17.81 -22.62
CA LEU A 6 -31.43 -19.16 -22.34
C LEU A 6 -30.97 -19.94 -23.58
N LEU A 7 -31.14 -19.41 -24.79
CA LEU A 7 -30.69 -20.07 -26.01
C LEU A 7 -29.15 -20.17 -26.22
N PRO A 8 -28.29 -19.29 -25.69
CA PRO A 8 -26.84 -19.45 -25.86
C PRO A 8 -26.24 -20.52 -24.94
N LEU A 9 -26.92 -20.89 -23.83
CA LEU A 9 -26.43 -21.86 -22.86
C LEU A 9 -26.56 -23.32 -23.35
N LEU A 10 -27.51 -23.60 -24.25
CA LEU A 10 -27.75 -24.93 -24.81
C LEU A 10 -26.77 -25.32 -25.93
N LEU A 11 -26.05 -24.36 -26.52
CA LEU A 11 -25.07 -24.63 -27.60
C LEU A 11 -23.65 -24.92 -27.08
N LEU A 12 -23.36 -24.66 -25.79
CA LEU A 12 -22.07 -24.98 -25.17
C LEU A 12 -21.97 -26.42 -24.62
N VAL A 13 -23.11 -27.09 -24.39
CA VAL A 13 -23.13 -28.47 -23.87
C VAL A 13 -22.69 -29.51 -24.92
N ASN A 14 -22.80 -29.17 -26.22
CA ASN A 14 -22.46 -30.09 -27.31
C ASN A 14 -20.98 -30.09 -27.74
N PHE A 15 -20.12 -29.27 -27.13
CA PHE A 15 -18.67 -29.25 -27.44
C PHE A 15 -17.78 -29.99 -26.43
N LEU A 16 -18.35 -30.59 -25.37
CA LEU A 16 -17.59 -31.34 -24.36
C LEU A 16 -17.57 -32.87 -24.57
N HIS A 17 -18.11 -33.39 -25.68
CA HIS A 17 -17.91 -34.79 -26.06
C HIS A 17 -16.66 -34.95 -26.94
N GLN A 18 -15.48 -34.85 -26.33
CA GLN A 18 -14.30 -35.59 -26.76
C GLN A 18 -13.72 -36.33 -25.55
N PRO A 19 -13.51 -37.65 -25.62
CA PRO A 19 -12.96 -38.40 -24.51
C PRO A 19 -11.46 -38.12 -24.41
N TYR A 20 -11.07 -37.28 -23.46
CA TYR A 20 -9.68 -37.23 -22.99
C TYR A 20 -9.46 -38.41 -22.05
N THR A 21 -8.72 -39.42 -22.51
CA THR A 21 -8.18 -40.46 -21.63
C THR A 21 -7.05 -39.85 -20.82
N VAL A 22 -7.36 -39.32 -19.63
CA VAL A 22 -6.35 -39.06 -18.60
C VAL A 22 -6.06 -40.40 -17.95
N VAL A 23 -4.82 -40.88 -18.09
CA VAL A 23 -4.28 -41.97 -17.30
C VAL A 23 -4.17 -41.46 -15.86
N GLY A 24 -5.25 -41.57 -15.11
CA GLY A 24 -5.36 -41.14 -13.72
C GLY A 24 -4.78 -42.20 -12.79
N ALA A 25 -4.12 -41.74 -11.73
CA ALA A 25 -3.78 -42.57 -10.58
C ALA A 25 -5.02 -43.31 -10.05
N ASP A 26 -4.84 -44.49 -9.46
CA ASP A 26 -5.91 -45.30 -8.87
C ASP A 26 -6.69 -44.47 -7.83
N LEU A 27 -7.96 -44.13 -8.12
CA LEU A 27 -8.84 -43.31 -7.26
C LEU A 27 -8.91 -43.87 -5.83
N ILE A 28 -8.76 -45.20 -5.69
CA ILE A 28 -8.70 -45.90 -4.40
C ILE A 28 -7.45 -45.46 -3.63
N GLU A 29 -6.29 -45.39 -4.28
CA GLU A 29 -5.02 -45.00 -3.63
C GLU A 29 -5.05 -43.53 -3.20
N GLU A 30 -5.57 -42.63 -4.04
CA GLU A 30 -5.68 -41.22 -3.71
C GLU A 30 -6.64 -40.97 -2.54
N THR A 31 -7.77 -41.67 -2.53
CA THR A 31 -8.78 -41.57 -1.46
C THR A 31 -8.24 -42.12 -0.14
N CYS A 32 -7.64 -43.31 -0.17
CA CYS A 32 -7.13 -43.97 1.04
C CYS A 32 -5.90 -43.29 1.64
N LYS A 33 -5.10 -42.56 0.84
CA LYS A 33 -3.93 -41.81 1.33
C LYS A 33 -4.29 -40.77 2.41
N LYS A 34 -5.53 -40.27 2.42
CA LYS A 34 -6.03 -39.27 3.38
C LYS A 34 -6.48 -39.89 4.71
N THR A 35 -6.53 -41.22 4.80
CA THR A 35 -6.99 -41.94 6.00
C THR A 35 -5.81 -42.23 6.94
N LYS A 36 -6.10 -42.39 8.25
CA LYS A 36 -5.09 -42.82 9.24
C LYS A 36 -4.58 -44.25 8.99
N TYR A 37 -5.34 -45.07 8.26
CA TYR A 37 -5.02 -46.47 7.95
C TYR A 37 -5.08 -46.77 6.43
N PRO A 38 -4.17 -46.20 5.61
CA PRO A 38 -4.25 -46.31 4.14
C PRO A 38 -4.21 -47.75 3.64
N ALA A 39 -3.37 -48.60 4.23
CA ALA A 39 -3.25 -50.00 3.82
C ALA A 39 -4.55 -50.80 4.08
N LEU A 40 -5.21 -50.56 5.22
CA LEU A 40 -6.48 -51.19 5.54
C LEU A 40 -7.60 -50.67 4.63
N CYS A 41 -7.63 -49.36 4.36
CA CYS A 41 -8.57 -48.74 3.43
C CYS A 41 -8.45 -49.33 2.02
N VAL A 42 -7.24 -49.37 1.46
CA VAL A 42 -6.98 -49.93 0.12
C VAL A 42 -7.36 -51.40 0.07
N LYS A 43 -6.97 -52.20 1.08
CA LYS A 43 -7.32 -53.61 1.16
C LYS A 43 -8.84 -53.83 1.19
N THR A 44 -9.55 -53.02 1.98
CA THR A 44 -11.00 -53.14 2.13
C THR A 44 -11.72 -52.80 0.82
N LEU A 45 -11.35 -51.68 0.19
CA LEU A 45 -11.92 -51.28 -1.09
C LEU A 45 -11.58 -52.27 -2.22
N LYS A 46 -10.32 -52.71 -2.35
CA LYS A 46 -9.93 -53.68 -3.39
C LYS A 46 -10.56 -55.06 -3.21
N SER A 47 -11.07 -55.38 -2.01
CA SER A 47 -11.80 -56.63 -1.75
C SER A 47 -13.23 -56.62 -2.33
N ASN A 48 -13.78 -55.44 -2.64
CA ASN A 48 -15.08 -55.32 -3.29
C ASN A 48 -14.91 -55.11 -4.81
N PRO A 49 -15.41 -56.02 -5.67
CA PRO A 49 -15.24 -55.91 -7.11
C PRO A 49 -15.95 -54.68 -7.72
N LYS A 50 -16.91 -54.06 -7.02
CA LYS A 50 -17.59 -52.85 -7.48
C LYS A 50 -16.74 -51.58 -7.33
N SER A 51 -15.63 -51.63 -6.59
CA SER A 51 -14.80 -50.45 -6.31
C SER A 51 -14.14 -49.86 -7.54
N SER A 52 -13.86 -50.66 -8.59
CA SER A 52 -13.23 -50.18 -9.83
C SER A 52 -14.14 -49.29 -10.68
N ALA A 53 -15.46 -49.38 -10.50
CA ALA A 53 -16.46 -48.58 -11.21
C ALA A 53 -17.12 -47.51 -10.32
N ALA A 54 -16.72 -47.42 -9.06
CA ALA A 54 -17.28 -46.51 -8.08
C ALA A 54 -16.64 -45.11 -8.18
N ASP A 55 -17.47 -44.07 -8.11
CA ASP A 55 -16.99 -42.71 -7.85
C ASP A 55 -16.65 -42.53 -6.36
N ALA A 56 -16.18 -41.34 -5.96
CA ALA A 56 -15.80 -41.09 -4.56
C ALA A 56 -16.93 -41.43 -3.57
N LYS A 57 -18.18 -41.08 -3.89
CA LYS A 57 -19.36 -41.41 -3.08
C LYS A 57 -19.59 -42.91 -3.01
N GLY A 58 -19.45 -43.62 -4.14
CA GLY A 58 -19.52 -45.07 -4.21
C GLY A 58 -18.45 -45.77 -3.38
N LEU A 59 -17.23 -45.22 -3.31
CA LEU A 59 -16.17 -45.74 -2.43
C LEU A 59 -16.52 -45.56 -0.94
N VAL A 60 -17.11 -44.42 -0.55
CA VAL A 60 -17.61 -44.23 0.82
C VAL A 60 -18.71 -45.23 1.16
N HIS A 61 -19.65 -45.44 0.24
CA HIS A 61 -20.72 -46.41 0.40
C HIS A 61 -20.17 -47.83 0.64
N ILE A 62 -19.18 -48.26 -0.13
CA ILE A 62 -18.53 -49.57 0.02
C ILE A 62 -17.85 -49.71 1.40
N ILE A 63 -17.20 -48.65 1.90
CA ILE A 63 -16.61 -48.65 3.23
C ILE A 63 -17.68 -48.71 4.33
N LEU A 64 -18.80 -48.01 4.17
CA LEU A 64 -19.92 -48.09 5.11
C LEU A 64 -20.57 -49.48 5.13
N GLU A 65 -20.72 -50.12 3.96
CA GLU A 65 -21.16 -51.51 3.89
C GLU A 65 -20.18 -52.47 4.59
N ALA A 66 -18.88 -52.24 4.45
CA ALA A 66 -17.87 -53.01 5.16
C ALA A 66 -17.94 -52.81 6.69
N ASN A 67 -18.18 -51.57 7.15
CA ASN A 67 -18.42 -51.26 8.56
C ASN A 67 -19.68 -51.95 9.10
N LEU A 68 -20.78 -51.89 8.36
CA LEU A 68 -22.03 -52.58 8.72
C LEU A 68 -21.84 -54.10 8.82
N ALA A 69 -21.13 -54.70 7.86
CA ALA A 69 -20.83 -56.12 7.88
C ALA A 69 -19.94 -56.50 9.08
N ASN A 70 -18.95 -55.65 9.39
CA ASN A 70 -18.10 -55.84 10.57
C ASN A 70 -18.90 -55.74 11.87
N ALA A 71 -19.79 -54.75 12.00
CA ALA A 71 -20.65 -54.58 13.17
C ALA A 71 -21.55 -55.79 13.43
N LYS A 72 -22.21 -56.30 12.39
CA LYS A 72 -23.00 -57.54 12.47
C LYS A 72 -22.15 -58.74 12.89
N GLY A 73 -20.94 -58.86 12.33
CA GLY A 73 -19.99 -59.92 12.68
C GLY A 73 -19.54 -59.85 14.13
N THR A 74 -19.21 -58.66 14.63
CA THR A 74 -18.78 -58.44 16.01
C THR A 74 -19.93 -58.70 16.99
N SER A 75 -21.13 -58.16 16.74
CA SER A 75 -22.32 -58.41 17.57
C SER A 75 -22.64 -59.91 17.68
N ALA A 76 -22.58 -60.66 16.56
CA ALA A 76 -22.79 -62.10 16.57
C ALA A 76 -21.72 -62.86 17.37
N LYS A 77 -20.46 -62.43 17.30
CA LYS A 77 -19.34 -63.03 18.04
C LYS A 77 -19.42 -62.74 19.54
N VAL A 78 -19.78 -61.52 19.93
CA VAL A 78 -20.04 -61.14 21.33
C VAL A 78 -21.22 -61.94 21.90
N SER A 79 -22.32 -62.05 21.14
CA SER A 79 -23.49 -62.87 21.51
C SER A 79 -23.14 -64.35 21.72
N LYS A 80 -22.19 -64.89 20.95
CA LYS A 80 -21.67 -66.25 21.15
C LYS A 80 -20.85 -66.35 22.44
N MET A 81 -19.93 -65.41 22.68
CA MET A 81 -19.14 -65.36 23.91
C MET A 81 -20.02 -65.24 25.16
N PHE A 82 -21.11 -64.47 25.08
CA PHE A 82 -22.09 -64.34 26.16
C PHE A 82 -22.75 -65.68 26.52
N LYS A 83 -23.09 -66.50 25.52
CA LYS A 83 -23.69 -67.84 25.74
C LYS A 83 -22.70 -68.83 26.36
N GLU A 84 -21.42 -68.72 26.03
CA GLU A 84 -20.35 -69.61 26.48
C GLU A 84 -19.73 -69.17 27.82
N ALA A 85 -20.03 -67.94 28.28
CA ALA A 85 -19.52 -67.39 29.53
C ALA A 85 -20.04 -68.14 30.77
N GLY A 86 -19.13 -68.42 31.72
CA GLY A 86 -19.46 -69.04 33.01
C GLY A 86 -19.57 -68.06 34.18
N SER A 87 -18.91 -66.89 34.11
CA SER A 87 -18.93 -65.86 35.15
C SER A 87 -20.08 -64.87 34.94
N LYS A 88 -20.71 -64.43 36.04
CA LYS A 88 -21.79 -63.43 36.01
C LYS A 88 -21.26 -62.06 35.60
N ASP A 89 -20.16 -61.62 36.22
CA ASP A 89 -19.58 -60.28 35.98
C ASP A 89 -19.06 -60.17 34.53
N PHE A 90 -18.51 -61.27 34.00
CA PHE A 90 -18.11 -61.35 32.60
C PHE A 90 -19.30 -61.31 31.62
N LYS A 91 -20.47 -61.84 32.01
CA LYS A 91 -21.70 -61.74 31.21
C LYS A 91 -22.25 -60.32 31.21
N GLU A 92 -22.25 -59.65 32.35
CA GLU A 92 -22.71 -58.26 32.46
C GLU A 92 -21.87 -57.33 31.55
N CYS A 93 -20.55 -57.51 31.49
CA CYS A 93 -19.69 -56.78 30.55
C CYS A 93 -20.01 -57.09 29.08
N LEU A 94 -20.23 -58.36 28.74
CA LEU A 94 -20.56 -58.79 27.38
C LEU A 94 -21.95 -58.34 26.92
N ASP A 95 -22.88 -58.13 27.86
CA ASP A 95 -24.22 -57.59 27.56
C ASP A 95 -24.12 -56.15 27.07
N VAL A 96 -23.35 -55.30 27.75
CA VAL A 96 -23.04 -53.92 27.32
C VAL A 96 -22.41 -53.92 25.93
N CYS A 97 -21.41 -54.78 25.70
CA CYS A 97 -20.79 -54.91 24.38
C CYS A 97 -21.79 -55.36 23.30
N ALA A 98 -22.71 -56.28 23.62
CA ALA A 98 -23.69 -56.75 22.67
C ALA A 98 -24.65 -55.62 22.27
N GLU A 99 -25.12 -54.83 23.24
CA GLU A 99 -26.02 -53.69 23.01
C GLU A 99 -25.38 -52.63 22.11
N VAL A 100 -24.16 -52.18 22.42
CA VAL A 100 -23.51 -51.11 21.64
C VAL A 100 -23.17 -51.55 20.20
N TYR A 101 -22.78 -52.81 20.00
CA TYR A 101 -22.53 -53.33 18.64
C TYR A 101 -23.80 -53.65 17.87
N ASP A 102 -24.89 -54.02 18.55
CA ASP A 102 -26.21 -54.20 17.92
C ASP A 102 -26.79 -52.86 17.47
N SER A 103 -26.70 -51.81 18.30
CA SER A 103 -27.06 -50.43 17.93
C SER A 103 -26.29 -49.99 16.68
N ALA A 104 -24.97 -50.17 16.67
CA ALA A 104 -24.15 -49.82 15.51
C ALA A 104 -24.58 -50.57 14.23
N ALA A 105 -24.98 -51.84 14.36
CA ALA A 105 -25.36 -52.71 13.25
C ALA A 105 -26.80 -52.51 12.75
N THR A 106 -27.72 -52.08 13.61
CA THR A 106 -29.15 -52.01 13.31
C THR A 106 -29.64 -50.59 13.06
N GLU A 107 -28.99 -49.59 13.65
CA GLU A 107 -29.39 -48.19 13.59
C GLU A 107 -28.34 -47.31 12.91
N ASP A 108 -27.12 -47.25 13.45
CA ASP A 108 -26.17 -46.22 13.06
C ASP A 108 -25.63 -46.39 11.64
N PHE A 109 -25.00 -47.52 11.32
CA PHE A 109 -24.47 -47.72 9.97
C PHE A 109 -25.56 -47.76 8.89
N PRO A 110 -26.75 -48.38 9.10
CA PRO A 110 -27.86 -48.28 8.15
C PRO A 110 -28.34 -46.84 7.93
N THR A 111 -28.47 -46.04 8.98
CA THR A 111 -28.87 -44.63 8.88
C THR A 111 -27.79 -43.81 8.18
N ALA A 112 -26.51 -44.10 8.44
CA ALA A 112 -25.40 -43.46 7.76
C ALA A 112 -25.38 -43.75 6.26
N ILE A 113 -25.63 -45.00 5.86
CA ILE A 113 -25.73 -45.41 4.45
C ILE A 113 -26.90 -44.68 3.77
N GLN A 114 -28.09 -44.69 4.38
CA GLN A 114 -29.26 -44.02 3.81
C GLN A 114 -29.07 -42.50 3.69
N SER A 115 -28.41 -41.89 4.68
CA SER A 115 -28.10 -40.46 4.68
C SER A 115 -27.07 -40.12 3.60
N LEU A 116 -26.05 -40.96 3.41
CA LEU A 116 -25.10 -40.84 2.31
C LEU A 116 -25.82 -40.90 0.95
N GLU A 117 -26.74 -41.84 0.74
CA GLU A 117 -27.54 -41.93 -0.49
C GLU A 117 -28.29 -40.62 -0.78
N LYS A 118 -28.87 -40.00 0.26
CA LYS A 118 -29.58 -38.71 0.21
C LYS A 118 -28.67 -37.47 0.13
N ASN A 119 -27.34 -37.65 0.10
CA ASN A 119 -26.34 -36.58 0.20
C ASN A 119 -26.37 -35.80 1.53
N ASP A 120 -26.96 -36.35 2.58
CA ASP A 120 -26.92 -35.80 3.94
C ASP A 120 -25.68 -36.30 4.67
N LEU A 121 -24.53 -35.68 4.36
CA LEU A 121 -23.23 -36.05 4.93
C LEU A 121 -23.12 -35.71 6.43
N ALA A 122 -23.86 -34.70 6.89
CA ALA A 122 -23.84 -34.30 8.29
C ALA A 122 -24.48 -35.38 9.16
N THR A 123 -25.66 -35.86 8.79
CA THR A 123 -26.34 -36.97 9.48
C THR A 123 -25.54 -38.27 9.32
N ALA A 124 -25.00 -38.54 8.13
CA ALA A 124 -24.16 -39.73 7.93
C ALA A 124 -22.95 -39.75 8.86
N LYS A 125 -22.27 -38.60 9.03
CA LYS A 125 -21.13 -38.46 9.93
C LYS A 125 -21.51 -38.67 11.39
N ILE A 126 -22.61 -38.07 11.84
CA ILE A 126 -23.09 -38.18 13.23
C ILE A 126 -23.27 -39.66 13.59
N HIS A 127 -23.93 -40.43 12.73
CA HIS A 127 -24.16 -41.85 13.01
C HIS A 127 -22.90 -42.71 12.92
N VAL A 128 -21.97 -42.42 11.99
CA VAL A 128 -20.68 -43.14 12.00
C VAL A 128 -19.85 -42.81 13.25
N SER A 129 -19.90 -41.56 13.73
CA SER A 129 -19.24 -41.18 14.99
C SER A 129 -19.87 -41.90 16.18
N ALA A 130 -21.20 -41.96 16.26
CA ALA A 130 -21.89 -42.71 17.31
C ALA A 130 -21.51 -44.20 17.28
N ALA A 131 -21.49 -44.82 16.10
CA ALA A 131 -21.04 -46.20 15.93
C ALA A 131 -19.57 -46.40 16.35
N SER A 132 -18.70 -45.41 16.08
CA SER A 132 -17.27 -45.49 16.41
C SER A 132 -16.97 -45.49 17.90
N ASP A 133 -17.93 -45.08 18.75
CA ASP A 133 -17.78 -45.12 20.21
C ASP A 133 -18.04 -46.52 20.79
N ALA A 134 -18.63 -47.45 20.01
CA ALA A 134 -18.97 -48.80 20.49
C ALA A 134 -17.76 -49.62 21.01
N PRO A 135 -16.58 -49.63 20.36
CA PRO A 135 -15.38 -50.31 20.88
C PRO A 135 -14.90 -49.78 22.23
N ASP A 136 -14.95 -48.46 22.43
CA ASP A 136 -14.52 -47.82 23.67
C ASP A 136 -15.53 -48.07 24.78
N ASN A 137 -16.83 -47.91 24.51
CA ASN A 137 -17.90 -48.25 25.47
C ASN A 137 -17.84 -49.72 25.90
N CYS A 138 -17.60 -50.63 24.96
CA CYS A 138 -17.41 -52.05 25.26
C CYS A 138 -16.16 -52.29 26.11
N LYS A 139 -15.06 -51.58 25.85
CA LYS A 139 -13.81 -51.71 26.62
C LYS A 139 -13.95 -51.13 28.04
N ASP A 140 -14.66 -50.02 28.18
CA ASP A 140 -14.90 -49.36 29.46
C ASP A 140 -15.72 -50.26 30.39
N ALA A 141 -16.67 -51.04 29.86
CA ALA A 141 -17.41 -52.04 30.62
C ALA A 141 -16.50 -53.08 31.31
N PHE A 142 -15.38 -53.45 30.70
CA PHE A 142 -14.38 -54.36 31.29
C PHE A 142 -13.36 -53.64 32.19
N SER A 143 -13.37 -52.30 32.22
CA SER A 143 -12.40 -51.50 32.99
C SER A 143 -12.93 -51.11 34.38
N GLU A 144 -14.24 -51.26 34.62
CA GLU A 144 -14.87 -50.97 35.92
C GLU A 144 -14.53 -52.00 37.01
N ASP A 145 -14.31 -53.27 36.64
CA ASP A 145 -13.90 -54.34 37.57
C ASP A 145 -12.48 -54.84 37.24
N PRO A 146 -11.47 -54.60 38.11
CA PRO A 146 -10.09 -55.06 37.91
C PRO A 146 -9.92 -56.58 37.80
N SER A 147 -10.93 -57.36 38.21
CA SER A 147 -10.89 -58.83 38.17
C SER A 147 -11.31 -59.41 36.83
N VAL A 148 -11.90 -58.60 35.94
CA VAL A 148 -12.37 -58.99 34.62
C VAL A 148 -11.54 -58.25 33.57
N HIS A 149 -11.12 -58.97 32.52
CA HIS A 149 -10.31 -58.37 31.46
C HIS A 149 -10.94 -58.64 30.10
N THR A 150 -10.85 -57.66 29.20
CA THR A 150 -11.30 -57.81 27.82
C THR A 150 -10.57 -59.00 27.16
N PRO A 151 -11.28 -59.98 26.62
CA PRO A 151 -10.65 -61.11 25.93
C PRO A 151 -9.79 -60.62 24.75
N PRO A 152 -8.61 -61.22 24.50
CA PRO A 152 -7.74 -60.81 23.40
C PRO A 152 -8.43 -60.83 22.03
N ASP A 153 -9.33 -61.79 21.81
CA ASP A 153 -10.12 -61.91 20.59
C ASP A 153 -11.17 -60.79 20.44
N LEU A 154 -11.69 -60.26 21.55
CA LEU A 154 -12.60 -59.13 21.56
C LEU A 154 -11.82 -57.82 21.37
N ALA A 155 -10.68 -57.65 22.06
CA ALA A 155 -9.80 -56.49 21.87
C ALA A 155 -9.38 -56.30 20.40
N ARG A 156 -9.04 -57.38 19.69
CA ARG A 156 -8.72 -57.32 18.24
C ARG A 156 -9.91 -56.91 17.37
N LEU A 157 -11.13 -57.31 17.74
CA LEU A 157 -12.35 -56.89 17.03
C LEU A 157 -12.62 -55.42 17.27
N ASN A 158 -12.46 -54.96 18.51
CA ASN A 158 -12.59 -53.56 18.91
C ASN A 158 -11.60 -52.69 18.11
N ASP A 159 -10.32 -53.08 18.06
CA ASP A 159 -9.28 -52.38 17.29
C ASP A 159 -9.61 -52.33 15.79
N TYR A 160 -10.05 -53.44 15.20
CA TYR A 160 -10.40 -53.49 13.78
C TYR A 160 -11.63 -52.63 13.46
N PHE A 161 -12.63 -52.65 14.34
CA PHE A 161 -13.85 -51.86 14.21
C PHE A 161 -13.54 -50.36 14.30
N ASP A 162 -12.75 -49.93 15.27
CA ASP A 162 -12.31 -48.54 15.41
C ASP A 162 -11.57 -48.07 14.16
N GLN A 163 -10.58 -48.84 13.70
CA GLN A 163 -9.81 -48.51 12.50
C GLN A 163 -10.69 -48.34 11.26
N LEU A 164 -11.67 -49.22 11.08
CA LEU A 164 -12.58 -49.19 9.92
C LEU A 164 -13.58 -48.02 10.01
N SER A 165 -14.02 -47.66 11.22
CA SER A 165 -14.89 -46.52 11.49
C SER A 165 -14.16 -45.20 11.28
N ILE A 166 -12.90 -45.10 11.70
CA ILE A 166 -12.02 -43.96 11.43
C ILE A 166 -11.80 -43.77 9.91
N ILE A 167 -11.63 -44.86 9.15
CA ILE A 167 -11.56 -44.79 7.69
C ILE A 167 -12.88 -44.22 7.13
N ALA A 168 -14.04 -44.70 7.58
CA ALA A 168 -15.33 -44.18 7.14
C ALA A 168 -15.50 -42.69 7.47
N LEU A 169 -15.16 -42.26 8.68
CA LEU A 169 -15.19 -40.85 9.08
C LEU A 169 -14.28 -40.01 8.21
N ALA A 170 -13.05 -40.46 7.96
CA ALA A 170 -12.09 -39.76 7.10
C ALA A 170 -12.57 -39.64 5.64
N MET A 171 -13.37 -40.60 5.16
CA MET A 171 -13.93 -40.59 3.81
C MET A 171 -15.27 -39.84 3.72
N ILE A 172 -16.04 -39.75 4.80
CA ILE A 172 -17.26 -38.94 4.92
C ILE A 172 -16.94 -37.46 5.17
N LEU A 173 -15.77 -37.17 5.75
CA LEU A 173 -15.23 -35.82 5.79
C LEU A 173 -15.03 -35.33 4.35
N PRO A 174 -15.71 -34.25 3.93
CA PRO A 174 -15.25 -33.52 2.78
C PRO A 174 -13.83 -33.06 3.12
N THR A 175 -12.87 -33.35 2.23
CA THR A 175 -11.93 -32.27 1.93
C THR A 175 -12.76 -31.02 1.73
N GLU A 176 -12.33 -29.88 2.26
CA GLU A 176 -12.82 -28.55 1.86
C GLU A 176 -12.56 -28.24 0.36
N ALA A 177 -12.52 -29.28 -0.47
CA ALA A 177 -12.42 -29.34 -1.90
C ALA A 177 -13.36 -30.47 -2.36
N SER A 178 -14.68 -30.23 -2.41
CA SER A 178 -15.66 -30.98 -3.23
C SER A 178 -17.14 -30.53 -3.07
N MET A 179 -17.47 -29.48 -2.31
CA MET A 179 -18.11 -28.41 -3.06
C MET A 179 -16.90 -27.74 -3.66
N GLY A 180 -16.63 -27.99 -4.95
CA GLY A 180 -15.51 -27.31 -5.58
C GLY A 180 -15.61 -25.85 -5.17
N ASP A 181 -14.49 -25.21 -4.88
CA ASP A 181 -14.49 -23.77 -4.98
C ASP A 181 -14.67 -23.48 -6.47
N TRP A 182 -15.92 -23.63 -6.96
CA TRP A 182 -16.23 -23.58 -8.39
C TRP A 182 -15.80 -22.24 -8.89
N ILE A 183 -16.01 -21.20 -8.07
CA ILE A 183 -15.61 -19.84 -8.34
C ILE A 183 -14.08 -19.76 -8.46
N SER A 184 -13.32 -20.23 -7.48
CA SER A 184 -11.84 -20.27 -7.53
C SER A 184 -11.30 -21.43 -8.40
N GLY A 185 -12.15 -22.18 -9.09
CA GLY A 185 -11.85 -23.12 -10.16
C GLY A 185 -12.20 -22.55 -11.53
N LEU A 186 -12.91 -21.41 -11.58
CA LEU A 186 -13.14 -20.67 -12.82
C LEU A 186 -11.80 -20.17 -13.37
N PRO A 187 -11.67 -20.01 -14.70
CA PRO A 187 -10.58 -19.26 -15.30
C PRO A 187 -10.49 -17.84 -14.73
N ASP A 188 -9.28 -17.29 -14.67
CA ASP A 188 -9.04 -15.96 -14.12
C ASP A 188 -9.85 -14.89 -14.86
N GLU A 189 -10.18 -15.09 -16.13
CA GLU A 189 -11.03 -14.18 -16.92
C GLU A 189 -12.47 -14.10 -16.39
N ILE A 190 -13.02 -15.20 -15.88
CA ILE A 190 -14.38 -15.22 -15.33
C ILE A 190 -14.36 -14.68 -13.91
N LEU A 191 -13.35 -15.04 -13.12
CA LEU A 191 -13.13 -14.46 -11.80
C LEU A 191 -12.96 -12.93 -11.87
N PHE A 192 -12.17 -12.47 -12.83
CA PHE A 192 -12.00 -11.05 -13.13
C PHE A 192 -13.33 -10.38 -13.45
N ARG A 193 -14.18 -11.00 -14.29
CA ARG A 193 -15.54 -10.48 -14.56
C ARG A 193 -16.41 -10.41 -13.30
N ILE A 194 -16.29 -11.37 -12.38
CA ILE A 194 -17.05 -11.37 -11.12
C ILE A 194 -16.56 -10.24 -10.21
N ILE A 195 -15.24 -10.09 -10.05
CA ILE A 195 -14.61 -9.06 -9.20
C ILE A 195 -14.81 -7.67 -9.79
N SER A 196 -14.63 -7.53 -11.10
CA SER A 196 -14.98 -6.29 -11.79
C SER A 196 -16.46 -6.01 -11.51
N SER A 197 -17.32 -7.03 -11.50
CA SER A 197 -18.75 -6.87 -11.24
C SER A 197 -19.16 -6.39 -9.82
N LEU A 198 -18.20 -6.06 -8.94
CA LEU A 198 -18.43 -5.52 -7.60
C LEU A 198 -18.00 -4.04 -7.47
N PRO A 199 -18.63 -3.24 -6.58
CA PRO A 199 -18.09 -1.93 -6.17
C PRO A 199 -16.65 -2.07 -5.63
N PHE A 200 -15.80 -1.05 -5.85
CA PHE A 200 -14.37 -1.15 -5.54
C PHE A 200 -14.07 -1.58 -4.10
N GLU A 201 -14.77 -1.02 -3.11
CA GLU A 201 -14.60 -1.40 -1.70
C GLU A 201 -14.93 -2.87 -1.46
N SER A 202 -16.01 -3.38 -2.08
CA SER A 202 -16.41 -4.77 -2.01
C SER A 202 -15.46 -5.69 -2.78
N ALA A 203 -14.92 -5.25 -3.93
CA ALA A 203 -13.92 -5.96 -4.70
C ALA A 203 -12.61 -6.14 -3.91
N VAL A 204 -12.15 -5.10 -3.19
CA VAL A 204 -10.98 -5.19 -2.30
C VAL A 204 -11.26 -6.13 -1.11
N GLN A 205 -12.49 -6.12 -0.59
CA GLN A 205 -12.89 -7.08 0.45
C GLN A 205 -12.91 -8.53 -0.05
N THR A 206 -12.97 -8.81 -1.35
CA THR A 206 -12.84 -10.20 -1.83
C THR A 206 -11.46 -10.82 -1.57
N ILE A 207 -10.45 -10.01 -1.20
CA ILE A 207 -9.12 -10.49 -0.79
C ILE A 207 -9.21 -11.43 0.42
N VAL A 208 -10.17 -11.24 1.33
CA VAL A 208 -10.38 -12.16 2.48
C VAL A 208 -11.11 -13.45 2.10
N LEU A 209 -11.70 -13.53 0.90
CA LEU A 209 -12.43 -14.73 0.46
C LEU A 209 -11.49 -15.80 -0.11
N SER A 210 -10.39 -15.42 -0.75
CA SER A 210 -9.44 -16.37 -1.33
C SER A 210 -8.10 -15.71 -1.69
N ASN A 211 -6.99 -16.41 -1.42
CA ASN A 211 -5.65 -16.00 -1.87
C ASN A 211 -5.50 -16.01 -3.40
N ARG A 212 -6.38 -16.69 -4.15
CA ARG A 212 -6.40 -16.66 -5.63
C ARG A 212 -7.08 -15.39 -6.15
N TRP A 213 -8.09 -14.89 -5.43
CA TRP A 213 -8.82 -13.66 -5.81
C TRP A 213 -8.08 -12.40 -5.35
N ARG A 214 -7.31 -12.54 -4.27
CA ARG A 214 -6.19 -11.66 -3.96
C ARG A 214 -5.31 -11.60 -5.21
N LEU A 215 -5.18 -10.41 -5.79
CA LEU A 215 -4.51 -10.09 -7.06
C LEU A 215 -5.39 -10.14 -8.34
N LEU A 216 -6.63 -10.63 -8.32
CA LEU A 216 -7.48 -10.58 -9.53
C LEU A 216 -8.09 -9.20 -9.79
N TRP A 217 -8.37 -8.44 -8.74
CA TRP A 217 -8.58 -6.99 -8.87
C TRP A 217 -7.31 -6.25 -9.33
N GLU A 218 -6.14 -6.89 -9.24
CA GLU A 218 -4.88 -6.42 -9.81
C GLU A 218 -4.64 -6.89 -11.24
N THR A 219 -5.48 -7.77 -11.80
CA THR A 219 -5.33 -8.23 -13.18
C THR A 219 -5.52 -7.04 -14.11
N ALA A 220 -4.45 -6.68 -14.80
CA ALA A 220 -4.50 -5.62 -15.78
C ALA A 220 -5.17 -6.13 -17.05
N LEU A 221 -5.96 -5.28 -17.71
CA LEU A 221 -6.32 -5.52 -19.10
C LEU A 221 -5.04 -5.46 -19.93
N VAL A 222 -4.54 -6.61 -20.37
CA VAL A 222 -3.28 -6.71 -21.13
C VAL A 222 -3.55 -6.60 -22.62
N GLN A 223 -2.84 -5.70 -23.30
CA GLN A 223 -2.86 -5.56 -24.75
C GLN A 223 -1.44 -5.48 -25.30
N HIS A 224 -1.30 -5.79 -26.59
CA HIS A 224 -0.04 -5.77 -27.32
C HIS A 224 -0.21 -4.96 -28.61
N GLY A 225 0.83 -4.22 -29.00
CA GLY A 225 0.83 -3.51 -30.27
C GLY A 225 2.09 -2.67 -30.47
N THR A 226 2.00 -1.67 -31.32
CA THR A 226 3.09 -0.73 -31.59
C THR A 226 2.93 0.56 -30.77
N ASN A 227 3.97 1.40 -30.73
CA ASN A 227 3.92 2.69 -30.05
C ASN A 227 2.77 3.58 -30.55
N LYS A 228 2.38 3.44 -31.82
CA LYS A 228 1.30 4.23 -32.44
C LYS A 228 -0.09 3.81 -31.94
N ASP A 229 -0.22 2.56 -31.50
CA ASP A 229 -1.50 1.99 -31.07
C ASP A 229 -1.83 2.36 -29.61
N VAL A 230 -0.81 2.71 -28.82
CA VAL A 230 -0.92 2.97 -27.38
C VAL A 230 -1.96 4.06 -27.07
N ALA A 231 -1.94 5.18 -27.79
CA ALA A 231 -2.85 6.28 -27.53
C ALA A 231 -4.32 5.90 -27.77
N ASN A 232 -4.58 5.13 -28.84
CA ASN A 232 -5.93 4.63 -29.14
C ASN A 232 -6.38 3.59 -28.12
N ALA A 233 -5.48 2.68 -27.72
CA ALA A 233 -5.76 1.67 -26.72
C ALA A 233 -6.05 2.29 -25.34
N MET A 234 -5.28 3.30 -24.95
CA MET A 234 -5.53 4.10 -23.75
C MET A 234 -6.87 4.84 -23.80
N SER A 235 -7.19 5.45 -24.95
CA SER A 235 -8.49 6.11 -25.13
C SER A 235 -9.65 5.12 -24.98
N GLY A 236 -9.56 3.94 -25.61
CA GLY A 236 -10.55 2.88 -25.46
C GLY A 236 -10.68 2.36 -24.03
N PHE A 237 -9.55 2.22 -23.32
CA PHE A 237 -9.54 1.85 -21.91
C PHE A 237 -10.29 2.88 -21.03
N LEU A 238 -10.04 4.17 -21.23
CA LEU A 238 -10.67 5.23 -20.44
C LEU A 238 -12.16 5.43 -20.78
N VAL A 239 -12.54 5.34 -22.07
CA VAL A 239 -13.94 5.44 -22.49
C VAL A 239 -14.78 4.29 -21.96
N ASN A 240 -14.18 3.11 -21.84
CA ASN A 240 -14.86 1.93 -21.32
C ASN A 240 -14.72 1.80 -19.79
N PHE A 241 -14.25 2.83 -19.10
CA PHE A 241 -14.19 2.85 -17.64
C PHE A 241 -15.40 3.56 -17.03
N ASP A 242 -16.08 2.87 -16.12
CA ASP A 242 -17.19 3.41 -15.35
C ASP A 242 -17.12 2.87 -13.92
N GLU A 243 -17.07 3.76 -12.93
CA GLU A 243 -16.98 3.37 -11.53
C GLU A 243 -18.28 2.74 -11.00
N GLN A 244 -19.42 3.07 -11.62
CA GLN A 244 -20.74 2.58 -11.23
C GLN A 244 -21.17 1.34 -11.99
N ASP A 245 -20.61 1.08 -13.18
CA ASP A 245 -20.82 -0.15 -13.94
C ASP A 245 -19.69 -1.14 -13.67
N PRO A 246 -19.96 -2.19 -12.87
CA PRO A 246 -18.93 -3.11 -12.48
C PRO A 246 -18.38 -3.96 -13.67
N SER A 247 -19.12 -4.09 -14.78
CA SER A 247 -18.57 -4.69 -16.00
C SER A 247 -17.50 -3.83 -16.70
N LYS A 248 -17.35 -2.58 -16.27
CA LYS A 248 -16.50 -1.53 -16.85
C LYS A 248 -15.58 -0.86 -15.83
N ASN A 249 -15.45 -1.39 -14.61
CA ASN A 249 -14.65 -0.74 -13.57
C ASN A 249 -13.18 -1.19 -13.53
N THR A 250 -12.64 -1.76 -14.62
CA THR A 250 -11.25 -2.21 -14.70
C THR A 250 -10.29 -1.05 -14.44
N ARG A 251 -9.54 -1.09 -13.33
CA ARG A 251 -8.64 0.01 -12.94
C ARG A 251 -7.23 -0.11 -13.48
N LYS A 252 -6.76 -1.31 -13.84
CA LYS A 252 -5.39 -1.54 -14.33
C LYS A 252 -5.41 -1.92 -15.82
N PHE A 253 -4.54 -1.30 -16.59
CA PHE A 253 -4.35 -1.58 -18.01
C PHE A 253 -2.87 -1.67 -18.32
N GLN A 254 -2.47 -2.70 -19.04
CA GLN A 254 -1.08 -2.97 -19.36
C GLN A 254 -0.93 -3.10 -20.87
N PHE A 255 -0.12 -2.23 -21.49
CA PHE A 255 0.14 -2.28 -22.92
C PHE A 255 1.60 -2.61 -23.17
N HIS A 256 1.85 -3.73 -23.84
CA HIS A 256 3.17 -4.14 -24.29
C HIS A 256 3.43 -3.61 -25.69
N PHE A 257 4.54 -2.91 -25.86
CA PHE A 257 4.98 -2.36 -27.13
C PHE A 257 6.49 -2.49 -27.33
N CYS A 258 7.01 -1.92 -28.41
CA CYS A 258 8.35 -2.15 -28.95
C CYS A 258 9.47 -2.35 -27.91
N ASN A 259 10.37 -3.29 -28.21
CA ASN A 259 11.55 -3.65 -27.40
C ASN A 259 11.24 -4.14 -25.97
N GLY A 260 10.03 -4.67 -25.75
CA GLY A 260 9.57 -5.14 -24.45
C GLY A 260 9.18 -4.03 -23.49
N SER A 261 9.01 -2.80 -24.00
CA SER A 261 8.53 -1.68 -23.19
C SER A 261 7.08 -1.91 -22.79
N VAL A 262 6.73 -1.48 -21.58
CA VAL A 262 5.39 -1.66 -21.03
C VAL A 262 4.89 -0.34 -20.48
N LEU A 263 3.64 -0.02 -20.82
CA LEU A 263 2.86 1.02 -20.16
C LEU A 263 1.88 0.34 -19.21
N LEU A 264 2.00 0.64 -17.92
CA LEU A 264 1.01 0.30 -16.91
C LEU A 264 0.21 1.56 -16.56
N ALA A 265 -1.09 1.55 -16.89
CA ALA A 265 -2.03 2.58 -16.52
C ALA A 265 -2.89 2.11 -15.34
N ILE A 266 -3.08 2.98 -14.35
CA ILE A 266 -3.87 2.70 -13.14
C ILE A 266 -4.83 3.87 -12.90
N ILE A 267 -6.14 3.60 -12.92
CA ILE A 267 -7.19 4.54 -12.55
C ILE A 267 -7.38 4.48 -11.03
N GLY A 268 -7.03 5.58 -10.36
CA GLY A 268 -7.23 5.73 -8.92
C GLY A 268 -8.57 6.40 -8.60
N CYS A 269 -8.72 6.82 -7.34
CA CYS A 269 -9.86 7.60 -6.88
C CYS A 269 -9.74 9.06 -7.31
N ASN A 270 -10.85 9.81 -7.28
CA ASN A 270 -10.88 11.25 -7.56
C ASN A 270 -10.28 11.60 -8.93
N ASP A 271 -10.77 10.97 -10.00
CA ASP A 271 -10.39 11.31 -11.37
C ASP A 271 -8.86 11.20 -11.62
N SER A 272 -8.18 10.29 -10.91
CA SER A 272 -6.73 10.12 -10.98
C SER A 272 -6.30 9.01 -11.94
N LEU A 273 -5.26 9.28 -12.71
CA LEU A 273 -4.64 8.34 -13.64
C LEU A 273 -3.13 8.31 -13.39
N HIS A 274 -2.60 7.13 -13.11
CA HIS A 274 -1.18 6.88 -12.97
C HIS A 274 -0.68 6.12 -14.20
N LEU A 275 0.34 6.65 -14.88
CA LEU A 275 0.96 6.02 -16.03
C LEU A 275 2.42 5.71 -15.69
N HIS A 276 2.74 4.43 -15.57
CA HIS A 276 4.09 3.95 -15.32
C HIS A 276 4.67 3.33 -16.59
N PHE A 277 5.85 3.80 -16.99
CA PHE A 277 6.56 3.32 -18.15
C PHE A 277 7.77 2.50 -17.71
N SER A 278 7.85 1.26 -18.13
CA SER A 278 9.03 0.42 -17.92
C SER A 278 9.66 0.06 -19.26
N ALA A 279 10.98 0.22 -19.37
CA ALA A 279 11.74 -0.23 -20.52
C ALA A 279 11.95 -1.76 -20.46
N GLY A 280 11.87 -2.44 -21.61
CA GLY A 280 12.03 -3.89 -21.67
C GLY A 280 13.48 -4.35 -21.57
N LYS A 281 14.29 -4.06 -22.60
CA LYS A 281 15.73 -4.35 -22.57
C LYS A 281 16.52 -3.18 -21.97
N PRO A 282 17.61 -3.44 -21.23
CA PRO A 282 18.53 -2.39 -20.78
C PRO A 282 19.23 -1.79 -22.01
N GLU A 283 18.68 -0.71 -22.55
CA GLU A 283 19.37 0.14 -23.52
C GLU A 283 20.18 1.22 -22.79
N SER A 284 21.22 1.73 -23.45
CA SER A 284 22.00 2.84 -22.90
C SER A 284 21.10 4.05 -22.62
N PRO A 285 21.27 4.72 -21.47
CA PRO A 285 20.44 5.87 -21.11
C PRO A 285 20.59 6.98 -22.16
N ARG A 286 19.51 7.29 -22.88
CA ARG A 286 19.45 8.37 -23.88
C ARG A 286 18.75 9.58 -23.30
N GLN A 287 19.41 10.73 -23.41
CA GLN A 287 18.87 12.02 -23.01
C GLN A 287 17.72 12.43 -23.93
N PHE A 288 16.68 13.04 -23.38
CA PHE A 288 15.50 13.42 -24.15
C PHE A 288 14.80 14.67 -23.62
N GLY A 289 13.96 15.25 -24.49
CA GLY A 289 13.02 16.31 -24.13
C GLY A 289 11.59 15.81 -24.13
N LEU A 290 10.76 16.34 -23.24
CA LEU A 290 9.33 16.05 -23.15
C LEU A 290 8.52 17.33 -23.33
N GLN A 291 7.61 17.33 -24.31
CA GLN A 291 6.70 18.44 -24.57
C GLN A 291 5.26 18.01 -24.31
N LEU A 292 4.63 18.59 -23.31
CA LEU A 292 3.25 18.33 -22.93
C LEU A 292 2.38 19.51 -23.35
N LYS A 293 1.59 19.33 -24.40
CA LYS A 293 0.62 20.32 -24.87
C LYS A 293 -0.79 19.74 -24.76
N PHE A 294 -1.63 20.38 -23.96
CA PHE A 294 -3.03 19.95 -23.77
C PHE A 294 -3.91 20.63 -24.83
N ASN A 295 -4.70 19.86 -25.57
CA ASN A 295 -5.59 20.41 -26.60
C ASN A 295 -6.87 20.96 -25.96
N HIS A 296 -7.19 22.23 -26.22
CA HIS A 296 -8.38 22.91 -25.67
C HIS A 296 -9.51 23.11 -26.70
N GLN A 297 -9.33 22.70 -27.96
CA GLN A 297 -10.16 23.18 -29.07
C GLN A 297 -11.43 22.36 -29.40
N ASN A 298 -11.75 21.26 -28.70
CA ASN A 298 -12.97 20.50 -28.99
C ASN A 298 -13.61 19.88 -27.73
N LEU A 299 -14.41 20.67 -27.01
CA LEU A 299 -15.35 20.15 -26.01
C LEU A 299 -16.48 19.32 -26.67
N ALA A 300 -16.67 19.45 -27.98
CA ALA A 300 -17.78 18.85 -28.74
C ALA A 300 -17.47 17.47 -29.35
N SER A 301 -16.23 16.96 -29.24
CA SER A 301 -15.81 15.71 -29.88
C SER A 301 -15.64 14.53 -28.91
N GLN A 302 -15.97 14.69 -27.63
CA GLN A 302 -15.98 13.54 -26.72
C GLN A 302 -17.32 12.81 -26.88
N PRO A 303 -17.32 11.52 -27.27
CA PRO A 303 -18.55 10.75 -27.33
C PRO A 303 -19.14 10.72 -25.93
N SER A 304 -20.33 11.30 -25.79
CA SER A 304 -21.17 10.97 -24.65
C SER A 304 -21.52 9.48 -24.76
N PRO A 305 -21.32 8.66 -23.70
CA PRO A 305 -20.89 9.00 -22.36
C PRO A 305 -19.51 8.38 -22.02
N SER A 306 -18.45 9.19 -21.94
CA SER A 306 -17.29 8.83 -21.11
C SER A 306 -17.62 9.17 -19.65
N SER A 307 -17.77 8.17 -18.78
CA SER A 307 -18.08 8.39 -17.37
C SER A 307 -16.86 8.80 -16.52
N PHE A 308 -15.66 8.81 -17.10
CA PHE A 308 -14.42 9.18 -16.42
C PHE A 308 -13.61 10.25 -17.16
N TYR A 309 -13.18 11.28 -16.42
CA TYR A 309 -12.40 12.39 -16.93
C TYR A 309 -11.14 12.56 -16.11
N VAL A 310 -9.97 12.54 -16.75
CA VAL A 310 -8.69 12.67 -16.04
C VAL A 310 -8.49 14.11 -15.56
N LYS A 311 -8.54 14.32 -14.24
CA LYS A 311 -8.17 15.60 -13.59
C LYS A 311 -6.80 15.56 -12.95
N ASN A 312 -6.37 14.39 -12.48
CA ASN A 312 -5.09 14.20 -11.79
C ASN A 312 -4.24 13.17 -12.55
N LEU A 313 -3.11 13.60 -13.12
CA LEU A 313 -2.23 12.72 -13.90
C LEU A 313 -0.88 12.57 -13.21
N HIS A 314 -0.44 11.33 -13.03
CA HIS A 314 0.90 10.99 -12.56
C HIS A 314 1.67 10.25 -13.65
N LEU A 315 2.75 10.84 -14.14
CA LEU A 315 3.66 10.24 -15.10
C LEU A 315 4.90 9.74 -14.35
N MET A 316 5.17 8.44 -14.47
CA MET A 316 6.27 7.78 -13.77
C MET A 316 7.23 7.14 -14.79
N SER A 317 8.53 7.40 -14.64
CA SER A 317 9.59 6.69 -15.36
C SER A 317 9.53 6.86 -16.89
N VAL A 318 9.11 8.04 -17.39
CA VAL A 318 9.11 8.33 -18.83
C VAL A 318 10.53 8.26 -19.39
N THR A 319 10.68 7.64 -20.57
CA THR A 319 11.98 7.45 -21.25
C THR A 319 12.00 8.09 -22.63
N TYR A 320 13.17 8.13 -23.27
CA TYR A 320 13.34 8.54 -24.67
C TYR A 320 12.44 7.74 -25.64
N LEU A 321 12.16 6.46 -25.35
CA LEU A 321 11.34 5.62 -26.23
C LEU A 321 9.83 5.90 -26.10
N THR A 322 9.42 6.48 -24.97
CA THR A 322 8.00 6.65 -24.60
C THR A 322 7.54 8.11 -24.61
N ASN A 323 8.43 9.07 -24.87
CA ASN A 323 8.11 10.49 -24.82
C ASN A 323 7.02 10.89 -25.84
N GLU A 324 7.09 10.39 -27.08
CA GLU A 324 6.09 10.65 -28.13
C GLU A 324 4.74 10.00 -27.80
N VAL A 325 4.77 8.82 -27.17
CA VAL A 325 3.58 8.11 -26.69
C VAL A 325 2.87 8.93 -25.62
N VAL A 326 3.63 9.45 -24.64
CA VAL A 326 3.12 10.33 -23.59
C VAL A 326 2.48 11.58 -24.17
N SER A 327 3.16 12.26 -25.10
CA SER A 327 2.63 13.44 -25.79
C SER A 327 1.31 13.12 -26.52
N SER A 328 1.21 11.95 -27.14
CA SER A 328 0.02 11.52 -27.89
C SER A 328 -1.17 11.16 -26.99
N ILE A 329 -0.92 10.61 -25.79
CA ILE A 329 -1.97 10.30 -24.81
C ILE A 329 -2.55 11.59 -24.20
N ILE A 330 -1.66 12.52 -23.86
CA ILE A 330 -1.97 13.70 -23.05
C ILE A 330 -2.81 14.74 -23.79
N THR A 331 -2.76 14.79 -25.11
CA THR A 331 -3.62 15.66 -25.93
C THR A 331 -5.12 15.42 -25.68
N ASN A 332 -5.50 14.24 -25.18
CA ASN A 332 -6.89 13.88 -24.87
C ASN A 332 -7.37 14.38 -23.49
N PHE A 333 -6.48 14.82 -22.60
CA PHE A 333 -6.83 15.19 -21.22
C PHE A 333 -7.20 16.66 -21.08
N GLN A 334 -8.42 17.00 -21.50
CA GLN A 334 -8.93 18.38 -21.54
C GLN A 334 -9.30 18.98 -20.18
N LEU A 335 -9.41 18.16 -19.13
CA LEU A 335 -9.85 18.56 -17.77
C LEU A 335 -8.71 18.48 -16.74
N LEU A 336 -7.45 18.35 -17.20
CA LEU A 336 -6.34 18.16 -16.29
C LEU A 336 -6.06 19.38 -15.41
N GLU A 337 -6.14 19.18 -14.10
CA GLU A 337 -5.89 20.18 -13.06
C GLU A 337 -4.56 19.96 -12.35
N THR A 338 -4.16 18.70 -12.17
CA THR A 338 -2.92 18.31 -11.48
C THR A 338 -2.05 17.44 -12.37
N LEU A 339 -0.78 17.81 -12.51
CA LEU A 339 0.25 17.01 -13.18
C LEU A 339 1.39 16.70 -12.21
N LYS A 340 1.69 15.42 -12.04
CA LYS A 340 2.86 14.93 -11.30
C LYS A 340 3.78 14.15 -12.23
N ILE A 341 5.08 14.41 -12.18
CA ILE A 341 6.11 13.72 -12.96
C ILE A 341 7.18 13.23 -12.00
N THR A 342 7.49 11.93 -12.01
CA THR A 342 8.50 11.35 -11.12
C THR A 342 9.39 10.32 -11.80
N GLY A 343 10.67 10.25 -11.40
CA GLY A 343 11.57 9.15 -11.77
C GLY A 343 12.04 9.18 -13.23
N CYS A 344 11.97 10.33 -13.91
CA CYS A 344 12.37 10.46 -15.31
C CYS A 344 13.88 10.74 -15.41
N ASN A 345 14.71 9.70 -15.24
CA ASN A 345 16.17 9.81 -15.04
C ASN A 345 16.97 10.50 -16.16
N CYS A 346 16.52 10.44 -17.42
CA CYS A 346 17.24 11.00 -18.58
C CYS A 346 16.54 12.23 -19.21
N LEU A 347 15.55 12.77 -18.52
CA LEU A 347 14.80 13.94 -18.98
C LEU A 347 15.66 15.19 -18.82
N GLN A 348 16.02 15.85 -19.92
CA GLN A 348 16.83 17.09 -19.89
C GLN A 348 16.01 18.37 -20.03
N SER A 349 14.95 18.33 -20.83
CA SER A 349 14.10 19.49 -21.06
C SER A 349 12.64 19.09 -20.93
N LEU A 350 11.89 19.89 -20.17
CA LEU A 350 10.47 19.70 -19.97
C LEU A 350 9.73 20.98 -20.36
N SER A 351 8.74 20.85 -21.23
CA SER A 351 7.83 21.95 -21.60
C SER A 351 6.41 21.54 -21.25
N VAL A 352 5.76 22.28 -20.36
CA VAL A 352 4.38 22.04 -19.94
C VAL A 352 3.51 23.20 -20.40
N GLY A 353 2.59 22.96 -21.32
CA GLY A 353 1.70 23.95 -21.90
C GLY A 353 0.23 23.63 -21.69
N SER A 354 -0.40 24.35 -20.75
CA SER A 354 -1.83 24.29 -20.44
C SER A 354 -2.42 25.69 -20.37
N ASP A 355 -3.25 26.02 -21.34
CA ASP A 355 -3.79 27.38 -21.46
C ASP A 355 -5.02 27.63 -20.58
N THR A 356 -5.64 26.62 -19.94
CA THR A 356 -6.94 26.88 -19.28
C THR A 356 -7.20 26.21 -17.93
N LYS A 357 -6.51 25.13 -17.54
CA LYS A 357 -6.95 24.33 -16.36
C LYS A 357 -5.86 23.84 -15.40
N LEU A 358 -4.58 23.81 -15.78
CA LEU A 358 -3.56 23.27 -14.90
C LEU A 358 -3.34 24.17 -13.67
N LEU A 359 -3.70 23.66 -12.49
CA LEU A 359 -3.61 24.33 -11.19
C LEU A 359 -2.38 23.88 -10.40
N SER A 360 -1.96 22.62 -10.54
CA SER A 360 -0.87 22.03 -9.76
C SER A 360 0.13 21.29 -10.65
N LEU A 361 1.42 21.56 -10.44
CA LEU A 361 2.53 20.89 -11.11
C LEU A 361 3.55 20.39 -10.06
N THR A 362 3.83 19.10 -10.08
CA THR A 362 4.80 18.45 -9.20
C THR A 362 5.82 17.69 -10.04
N ILE A 363 7.13 17.89 -9.79
CA ILE A 363 8.22 17.22 -10.49
C ILE A 363 9.25 16.77 -9.45
N PHE A 364 9.41 15.47 -9.25
CA PHE A 364 10.38 14.88 -8.33
C PHE A 364 11.27 13.87 -9.05
N ASP A 365 12.45 13.59 -8.48
CA ASP A 365 13.31 12.47 -8.90
C ASP A 365 13.65 12.49 -10.42
N CYS A 366 13.91 13.69 -10.95
CA CYS A 366 14.31 13.94 -12.34
C CYS A 366 15.74 14.56 -12.37
N PRO A 367 16.79 13.78 -12.06
CA PRO A 367 18.13 14.31 -11.74
C PRO A 367 18.85 15.00 -12.92
N GLN A 368 18.49 14.69 -14.17
CA GLN A 368 19.12 15.27 -15.35
C GLN A 368 18.37 16.48 -15.94
N LEU A 369 17.31 16.96 -15.27
CA LEU A 369 16.50 18.04 -15.79
C LEU A 369 17.28 19.36 -15.75
N LYS A 370 17.54 19.94 -16.93
CA LYS A 370 18.30 21.18 -17.11
C LYS A 370 17.41 22.38 -17.42
N SER A 371 16.28 22.18 -18.09
CA SER A 371 15.35 23.27 -18.43
C SER A 371 13.89 22.87 -18.22
N LEU A 372 13.11 23.81 -17.69
CA LEU A 372 11.69 23.68 -17.42
C LEU A 372 10.95 24.90 -17.95
N HIS A 373 10.24 24.73 -19.06
CA HIS A 373 9.38 25.74 -19.64
C HIS A 373 7.92 25.53 -19.18
N ILE A 374 7.32 26.54 -18.56
CA ILE A 374 5.94 26.50 -18.04
C ILE A 374 5.09 27.53 -18.77
N ARG A 375 4.19 27.06 -19.63
CA ARG A 375 3.14 27.85 -20.27
C ARG A 375 1.82 27.55 -19.61
N SER A 376 1.58 28.20 -18.47
CA SER A 376 0.30 28.21 -17.76
C SER A 376 0.21 29.51 -16.95
N PHE A 377 -0.95 30.15 -16.94
CA PHE A 377 -1.21 31.34 -16.13
C PHE A 377 -2.12 31.07 -14.92
N LYS A 378 -2.69 29.85 -14.82
CA LYS A 378 -3.58 29.45 -13.73
C LYS A 378 -2.89 28.64 -12.63
N LEU A 379 -1.61 28.31 -12.80
CA LEU A 379 -0.87 27.53 -11.83
C LEU A 379 -0.90 28.20 -10.45
N ARG A 380 -1.27 27.43 -9.43
CA ARG A 380 -1.37 27.83 -8.01
C ARG A 380 -0.42 27.05 -7.12
N THR A 381 -0.09 25.82 -7.50
CA THR A 381 0.83 24.97 -6.76
C THR A 381 1.97 24.52 -7.67
N PHE A 382 3.20 24.72 -7.22
CA PHE A 382 4.38 24.26 -7.93
C PHE A 382 5.36 23.60 -6.97
N ARG A 383 5.68 22.33 -7.20
CA ARG A 383 6.56 21.55 -6.33
C ARG A 383 7.66 20.90 -7.15
N TYR A 384 8.90 21.22 -6.84
CA TYR A 384 10.08 20.73 -7.53
C TYR A 384 11.13 20.22 -6.54
N ARG A 385 11.61 18.98 -6.70
CA ARG A 385 12.70 18.38 -5.92
C ARG A 385 13.74 17.79 -6.85
N GLY A 386 15.01 18.15 -6.62
CA GLY A 386 16.15 17.72 -7.44
C GLY A 386 17.12 18.87 -7.73
N PRO A 387 18.11 18.68 -8.62
CA PRO A 387 19.00 19.74 -9.08
C PRO A 387 18.24 20.83 -9.85
N LEU A 388 18.29 22.09 -9.41
CA LEU A 388 17.42 23.15 -9.94
C LEU A 388 17.63 23.35 -11.46
N PRO A 389 16.58 23.19 -12.30
CA PRO A 389 16.68 23.47 -13.73
C PRO A 389 16.55 24.97 -14.00
N TRP A 390 16.82 25.39 -15.23
CA TRP A 390 16.42 26.70 -15.71
C TRP A 390 14.90 26.75 -15.84
N ILE A 391 14.23 27.37 -14.87
CA ILE A 391 12.77 27.52 -14.88
C ILE A 391 12.41 28.79 -15.64
N TRP A 392 11.66 28.61 -16.72
CA TRP A 392 11.16 29.67 -17.58
C TRP A 392 9.63 29.64 -17.60
N PRO A 393 8.95 30.50 -16.84
CA PRO A 393 7.52 30.72 -17.01
C PRO A 393 7.26 31.65 -18.20
N GLU A 394 6.37 31.24 -19.12
CA GLU A 394 6.00 32.03 -20.31
C GLU A 394 5.10 33.21 -19.94
N TYR A 395 4.25 33.04 -18.93
CA TYR A 395 3.33 34.05 -18.42
C TYR A 395 3.59 34.35 -16.95
N HIS A 396 3.14 35.52 -16.51
CA HIS A 396 3.09 35.83 -15.08
C HIS A 396 1.90 35.13 -14.42
N PHE A 397 2.14 34.46 -13.30
CA PHE A 397 1.12 33.86 -12.44
C PHE A 397 1.58 33.92 -10.98
N ASN A 398 0.63 33.81 -10.04
CA ASN A 398 0.93 33.83 -8.62
C ASN A 398 0.65 32.46 -8.01
N LEU A 399 1.70 31.85 -7.47
CA LEU A 399 1.60 30.61 -6.70
C LEU A 399 1.06 30.92 -5.31
N ALA A 400 0.22 30.01 -4.79
CA ALA A 400 -0.22 29.99 -3.41
C ALA A 400 0.63 29.03 -2.55
N ASP A 401 1.17 27.99 -3.17
CA ASP A 401 2.01 26.96 -2.57
C ASP A 401 3.20 26.71 -3.51
N ALA A 402 4.42 26.81 -2.97
CA ALA A 402 5.64 26.54 -3.73
C ALA A 402 6.65 25.71 -2.92
N LEU A 403 7.16 24.64 -3.51
CA LEU A 403 8.33 23.90 -3.04
C LEU A 403 9.44 23.99 -4.08
N LEU A 404 10.54 24.65 -3.74
CA LEU A 404 11.78 24.67 -4.51
C LEU A 404 12.85 23.90 -3.73
N GLY A 405 12.71 22.58 -3.71
CA GLY A 405 13.56 21.63 -2.98
C GLY A 405 14.88 21.34 -3.71
N SER A 406 15.64 22.38 -4.05
CA SER A 406 16.92 22.27 -4.74
C SER A 406 18.09 21.96 -3.81
N ARG A 407 17.95 20.88 -3.04
CA ARG A 407 18.98 20.43 -2.09
C ARG A 407 20.23 19.92 -2.81
N GLU A 408 20.14 19.55 -4.08
CA GLU A 408 21.29 19.06 -4.87
C GLU A 408 22.04 20.19 -5.62
N GLY A 409 21.61 21.45 -5.45
CA GLY A 409 22.24 22.60 -6.08
C GLY A 409 21.77 22.84 -7.52
N PRO A 410 22.61 23.44 -8.39
CA PRO A 410 22.24 23.76 -9.77
C PRO A 410 22.27 22.54 -10.69
N GLY A 411 21.22 22.36 -11.51
CA GLY A 411 21.16 21.33 -12.54
C GLY A 411 21.91 21.66 -13.85
N TYR A 412 22.41 22.89 -14.01
CA TYR A 412 23.19 23.30 -15.19
C TYR A 412 24.24 24.38 -14.86
N SER A 413 25.28 24.48 -15.70
CA SER A 413 26.53 25.20 -15.38
C SER A 413 26.51 26.72 -15.55
N SER A 414 25.45 27.31 -16.09
CA SER A 414 25.39 28.75 -16.45
C SER A 414 24.31 29.52 -15.69
N PHE A 415 24.05 29.18 -14.42
CA PHE A 415 23.11 29.95 -13.61
C PHE A 415 23.64 31.36 -13.37
N THR A 416 22.92 32.37 -13.87
CA THR A 416 23.06 33.73 -13.38
C THR A 416 21.82 34.09 -12.57
N GLY A 417 21.98 34.74 -11.42
CA GLY A 417 20.84 35.16 -10.59
C GLY A 417 19.89 36.13 -11.32
N ARG A 418 20.26 36.66 -12.50
CA ARG A 418 19.40 37.48 -13.37
C ARG A 418 18.27 36.67 -14.01
N ASP A 419 18.48 35.38 -14.25
CA ASP A 419 17.52 34.52 -14.94
C ASP A 419 16.40 34.05 -13.99
N PHE A 420 16.57 34.23 -12.68
CA PHE A 420 15.60 33.82 -11.67
C PHE A 420 14.50 34.86 -11.40
N GLY A 421 14.61 36.07 -11.96
CA GLY A 421 13.66 37.16 -11.69
C GLY A 421 12.21 36.82 -12.03
N SER A 422 11.99 36.09 -13.12
CA SER A 422 10.66 35.64 -13.54
C SER A 422 10.05 34.66 -12.53
N VAL A 423 10.85 33.70 -12.04
CA VAL A 423 10.47 32.73 -10.99
C VAL A 423 10.23 33.44 -9.66
N LEU A 424 11.06 34.41 -9.29
CA LEU A 424 10.89 35.20 -8.07
C LEU A 424 9.54 35.94 -8.05
N LEU A 425 9.12 36.46 -9.21
CA LEU A 425 7.81 37.11 -9.34
C LEU A 425 6.65 36.12 -9.20
N THR A 426 6.79 34.85 -9.59
CA THR A 426 5.70 33.87 -9.43
C THR A 426 5.48 33.43 -8.00
N ILE A 427 6.53 33.45 -7.17
CA ILE A 427 6.46 33.10 -5.74
C ILE A 427 6.25 34.32 -4.82
N LYS A 428 6.23 35.55 -5.35
CA LYS A 428 6.12 36.78 -4.54
C LYS A 428 4.94 36.80 -3.57
N ASN A 429 3.80 36.24 -3.99
CA ASN A 429 2.54 36.23 -3.23
C ASN A 429 2.19 34.87 -2.63
N VAL A 430 3.18 33.97 -2.52
CA VAL A 430 2.98 32.61 -1.99
C VAL A 430 2.57 32.64 -0.51
N LYS A 431 1.76 31.66 -0.08
CA LYS A 431 1.36 31.46 1.32
C LYS A 431 2.22 30.43 2.03
N VAL A 432 2.61 29.37 1.32
CA VAL A 432 3.45 28.27 1.83
C VAL A 432 4.68 28.13 0.93
N LEU A 433 5.88 28.22 1.49
CA LEU A 433 7.12 28.19 0.72
C LEU A 433 8.14 27.23 1.34
N THR A 434 8.78 26.41 0.51
CA THR A 434 9.97 25.65 0.87
C THR A 434 11.15 26.05 0.01
N LEU A 435 12.27 26.37 0.65
CA LEU A 435 13.51 26.80 0.02
C LEU A 435 14.71 26.24 0.80
N CYS A 436 15.85 26.07 0.11
CA CYS A 436 17.12 25.87 0.79
C CYS A 436 17.97 27.14 0.81
N LYS A 437 18.95 27.20 1.72
CA LYS A 437 19.91 28.30 1.85
C LYS A 437 20.54 28.69 0.52
N TRP A 438 20.99 27.70 -0.26
CA TRP A 438 21.58 27.90 -1.57
C TRP A 438 20.66 28.65 -2.54
N THR A 439 19.37 28.27 -2.64
CA THR A 439 18.40 28.96 -3.51
C THR A 439 18.30 30.43 -3.19
N PHE A 440 18.32 30.77 -1.90
CA PHE A 440 18.28 32.15 -1.47
C PHE A 440 19.57 32.91 -1.83
N GLU A 441 20.73 32.39 -1.43
CA GLU A 441 22.02 33.07 -1.58
C GLU A 441 22.44 33.23 -3.04
N ALA A 442 22.25 32.20 -3.86
CA ALA A 442 22.71 32.18 -5.24
C ALA A 442 21.71 32.80 -6.23
N LEU A 443 20.41 32.80 -5.92
CA LEU A 443 19.37 33.15 -6.91
C LEU A 443 18.50 34.32 -6.46
N ILE A 444 17.84 34.21 -5.31
CA ILE A 444 16.92 35.24 -4.83
C ILE A 444 17.69 36.52 -4.47
N ARG A 445 18.76 36.41 -3.67
CA ARG A 445 19.52 37.57 -3.21
C ARG A 445 20.11 38.40 -4.37
N PRO A 446 20.77 37.81 -5.39
CA PRO A 446 21.23 38.58 -6.55
C PRO A 446 20.09 39.14 -7.39
N SER A 447 18.95 38.45 -7.48
CA SER A 447 17.74 38.98 -8.12
C SER A 447 17.22 40.24 -7.42
N LEU A 448 17.18 40.25 -6.08
CA LEU A 448 16.69 41.38 -5.29
C LEU A 448 17.52 42.66 -5.46
N SER A 449 18.84 42.53 -5.59
CA SER A 449 19.72 43.66 -5.89
C SER A 449 19.37 44.38 -7.20
N ASN A 450 18.73 43.67 -8.14
CA ASN A 450 18.36 44.19 -9.46
C ASN A 450 16.87 44.57 -9.58
N LEU A 451 15.98 43.97 -8.78
CA LEU A 451 14.52 43.95 -8.97
C LEU A 451 13.70 44.77 -7.95
N LEU A 452 14.23 45.89 -7.44
CA LEU A 452 13.58 46.91 -6.57
C LEU A 452 13.98 46.84 -5.09
N ALA A 453 14.16 48.02 -4.48
CA ALA A 453 14.51 48.22 -3.07
C ALA A 453 13.42 47.78 -2.05
N ASP A 454 12.22 47.40 -2.52
CA ASP A 454 11.02 47.18 -1.68
C ASP A 454 10.36 45.79 -1.86
N PHE A 455 11.07 44.79 -2.39
CA PHE A 455 10.50 43.45 -2.54
C PHE A 455 10.22 42.80 -1.18
N GLN A 456 9.00 42.28 -0.98
CA GLN A 456 8.60 41.52 0.20
C GLN A 456 7.63 40.38 -0.15
N PHE A 457 7.68 39.31 0.62
CA PHE A 457 6.73 38.20 0.62
C PHE A 457 5.55 38.51 1.56
N TYR A 458 4.67 39.42 1.12
CA TYR A 458 3.58 39.95 1.96
C TYR A 458 2.54 38.90 2.42
N ASN A 459 2.41 37.79 1.68
CA ASN A 459 1.40 36.77 1.96
C ASN A 459 1.97 35.48 2.54
N LEU A 460 3.30 35.39 2.71
CA LEU A 460 3.93 34.18 3.21
C LEU A 460 3.56 33.96 4.67
N LYS A 461 2.87 32.85 4.95
CA LYS A 461 2.41 32.46 6.29
C LYS A 461 3.24 31.31 6.85
N GLU A 462 3.70 30.42 5.99
CA GLU A 462 4.44 29.22 6.39
C GLU A 462 5.71 29.07 5.54
N LEU A 463 6.86 28.99 6.20
CA LEU A 463 8.17 28.82 5.58
C LEU A 463 8.85 27.56 6.10
N TRP A 464 9.30 26.70 5.18
CA TRP A 464 10.27 25.65 5.48
C TRP A 464 11.62 25.97 4.85
N TRP A 465 12.58 26.25 5.71
CA TRP A 465 13.96 26.52 5.39
C TRP A 465 14.82 25.26 5.56
N ILE A 466 15.58 24.92 4.53
CA ILE A 466 16.54 23.81 4.56
C ILE A 466 17.96 24.39 4.52
N ASP A 467 18.77 24.04 5.50
CA ASP A 467 20.16 24.46 5.61
C ASP A 467 21.10 23.25 5.57
N ASN A 468 22.41 23.47 5.33
CA ASN A 468 23.40 22.41 5.20
C ASN A 468 24.38 22.31 6.39
N SER A 469 24.35 23.27 7.33
CA SER A 469 25.13 23.38 8.59
C SER A 469 26.61 22.97 8.62
N ILE A 470 27.31 22.87 7.49
CA ILE A 470 28.75 22.52 7.48
C ILE A 470 29.61 23.66 8.04
N GLU A 471 29.14 24.91 8.01
CA GLU A 471 29.86 26.06 8.54
C GLU A 471 29.15 26.64 9.77
N ARG A 472 29.84 26.60 10.92
CA ARG A 472 29.41 27.27 12.15
C ARG A 472 29.03 28.73 11.83
N TYR A 473 27.80 29.12 12.14
CA TYR A 473 27.25 30.50 12.10
C TYR A 473 26.77 31.07 10.75
N GLY A 474 26.22 30.24 9.86
CA GLY A 474 25.54 30.68 8.62
C GLY A 474 24.10 31.23 8.76
N SER A 475 23.63 31.63 9.95
CA SER A 475 22.23 32.09 10.12
C SER A 475 21.90 33.39 9.40
N ASP A 476 22.90 34.17 8.97
CA ASP A 476 22.69 35.46 8.31
C ASP A 476 21.81 35.37 7.07
N ALA A 477 21.88 34.24 6.34
CA ALA A 477 21.05 33.98 5.17
C ALA A 477 19.56 33.89 5.55
N LEU A 478 19.23 33.01 6.49
CA LEU A 478 17.86 32.86 7.00
C LEU A 478 17.36 34.17 7.60
N ILE A 479 18.14 34.81 8.47
CA ILE A 479 17.76 36.08 9.09
C ILE A 479 17.53 37.18 8.04
N SER A 480 18.33 37.21 6.98
CA SER A 480 18.12 38.14 5.86
C SER A 480 16.84 37.83 5.08
N PHE A 481 16.51 36.55 4.88
CA PHE A 481 15.26 36.14 4.24
C PHE A 481 14.03 36.49 5.09
N LEU A 482 14.10 36.26 6.41
CA LEU A 482 13.01 36.55 7.34
C LEU A 482 12.59 38.04 7.32
N LYS A 483 13.55 38.96 7.12
CA LYS A 483 13.26 40.40 6.97
C LYS A 483 12.39 40.72 5.74
N LEU A 484 12.28 39.80 4.78
CA LEU A 484 11.42 39.96 3.61
C LEU A 484 9.99 39.44 3.85
N CYS A 485 9.70 38.84 5.01
CA CYS A 485 8.50 38.03 5.24
C CYS A 485 7.61 38.59 6.36
N PRO A 486 7.05 39.80 6.24
CA PRO A 486 6.38 40.51 7.34
C PRO A 486 5.18 39.79 7.95
N SER A 487 4.56 38.88 7.19
CA SER A 487 3.32 38.16 7.52
C SER A 487 3.54 36.74 8.04
N LEU A 488 4.79 36.33 8.23
CA LEU A 488 5.16 34.94 8.54
C LEU A 488 4.62 34.53 9.91
N GLN A 489 3.96 33.37 9.97
CA GLN A 489 3.34 32.82 11.17
C GLN A 489 4.04 31.57 11.70
N GLN A 490 4.54 30.75 10.78
CA GLN A 490 5.19 29.48 11.11
C GLN A 490 6.51 29.36 10.35
N LEU A 491 7.57 29.05 11.09
CA LEU A 491 8.91 28.81 10.58
C LEU A 491 9.34 27.38 10.92
N PHE A 492 9.73 26.62 9.91
CA PHE A 492 10.33 25.30 10.04
C PHE A 492 11.76 25.38 9.53
N VAL A 493 12.73 24.95 10.31
CA VAL A 493 14.14 24.92 9.95
C VAL A 493 14.63 23.49 10.07
N THR A 494 15.12 22.95 8.96
CA THR A 494 15.73 21.61 8.91
C THR A 494 17.18 21.75 8.48
N ILE A 495 18.07 21.16 9.27
CA ILE A 495 19.47 20.98 8.91
C ILE A 495 19.61 19.63 8.18
N ASP A 496 20.06 19.69 6.93
CA ASP A 496 20.33 18.55 6.07
C ASP A 496 21.80 18.60 5.61
N PRO A 497 22.72 17.86 6.26
CA PRO A 497 24.14 17.85 5.91
C PRO A 497 24.44 17.39 4.48
N LYS A 498 23.48 16.73 3.81
CA LYS A 498 23.60 16.32 2.41
C LYS A 498 23.18 17.42 1.44
N SER A 499 22.58 18.50 1.92
CA SER A 499 22.19 19.63 1.09
C SER A 499 23.42 20.34 0.56
N TYR A 500 23.36 20.72 -0.72
CA TYR A 500 24.39 21.38 -1.48
C TYR A 500 24.91 22.62 -0.75
N CYS A 501 26.23 22.76 -0.73
CA CYS A 501 26.93 23.90 -0.16
C CYS A 501 27.76 24.59 -1.25
N MET A 502 27.73 25.91 -1.24
CA MET A 502 28.62 26.76 -2.04
C MET A 502 29.56 27.47 -1.07
N GLU A 503 30.83 27.62 -1.42
CA GLU A 503 31.77 28.43 -0.63
C GLU A 503 31.23 29.86 -0.51
N SER A 504 30.90 30.27 0.72
CA SER A 504 30.19 31.52 0.98
C SER A 504 31.03 32.74 0.55
N SER A 505 30.58 33.46 -0.49
CA SER A 505 31.13 34.77 -0.82
C SER A 505 30.54 35.85 0.09
N THR A 506 31.34 36.35 1.05
CA THR A 506 31.20 37.62 1.80
C THR A 506 29.83 38.01 2.40
N LYS A 507 29.80 38.19 3.73
CA LYS A 507 28.75 38.80 4.60
C LYS A 507 27.37 39.02 3.95
N CYS A 508 26.38 38.25 4.42
CA CYS A 508 25.00 38.38 4.01
C CYS A 508 24.37 39.67 4.55
N SER A 509 24.30 40.70 3.69
CA SER A 509 23.48 41.88 3.94
C SER A 509 22.61 42.14 2.71
N ILE A 510 21.30 42.12 2.93
CA ILE A 510 20.30 42.71 2.04
C ILE A 510 19.96 44.06 2.65
N ARG A 511 19.90 45.13 1.83
CA ARG A 511 19.30 46.40 2.25
C ARG A 511 17.81 46.15 2.46
N ALA A 512 17.43 45.78 3.69
CA ALA A 512 16.04 45.53 4.03
C ALA A 512 15.22 46.81 3.84
N GLY A 513 14.04 46.69 3.21
CA GLY A 513 13.04 47.75 3.17
C GLY A 513 12.52 48.08 4.58
N ARG A 514 11.58 49.03 4.68
CA ARG A 514 11.14 49.71 5.93
C ARG A 514 10.74 48.79 7.11
N ASN A 515 10.43 47.51 6.89
CA ASN A 515 10.02 46.57 7.94
C ASN A 515 11.12 45.53 8.20
N THR A 516 11.80 45.63 9.34
CA THR A 516 12.87 44.72 9.75
C THR A 516 12.46 43.71 10.81
N ARG A 517 11.22 43.79 11.31
CA ARG A 517 10.73 42.96 12.41
C ARG A 517 9.49 42.13 12.02
N LEU A 518 9.42 40.92 12.55
CA LEU A 518 8.31 39.98 12.42
C LEU A 518 7.32 40.19 13.58
N HIS A 519 6.05 40.40 13.24
CA HIS A 519 4.99 40.65 14.20
C HIS A 519 4.08 39.43 14.43
N ASP A 520 3.93 38.59 13.40
CA ASP A 520 2.94 37.51 13.41
C ASP A 520 3.54 36.12 13.66
N LEU A 521 4.86 36.02 13.91
CA LEU A 521 5.54 34.73 14.06
C LEU A 521 5.11 34.07 15.39
N LYS A 522 4.42 32.93 15.28
CA LYS A 522 3.84 32.20 16.41
C LYS A 522 4.64 30.95 16.78
N LEU A 523 5.19 30.28 15.77
CA LEU A 523 5.83 28.97 15.93
C LEU A 523 7.15 28.90 15.15
N VAL A 524 8.19 28.39 15.81
CA VAL A 524 9.45 27.99 15.20
C VAL A 524 9.70 26.51 15.54
N LYS A 525 9.94 25.69 14.52
CA LYS A 525 10.35 24.30 14.68
C LYS A 525 11.76 24.10 14.12
N LEU A 526 12.66 23.59 14.95
CA LEU A 526 14.05 23.28 14.62
C LEU A 526 14.24 21.76 14.56
N ASP A 527 14.93 21.28 13.55
CA ASP A 527 15.15 19.84 13.32
C ASP A 527 16.52 19.58 12.66
N GLY A 528 17.16 18.47 13.03
CA GLY A 528 18.41 18.00 12.41
C GLY A 528 19.70 18.67 12.92
N PHE A 529 19.66 19.44 14.00
CA PHE A 529 20.86 20.08 14.58
C PHE A 529 21.76 19.06 15.28
N GLU A 530 23.09 19.25 15.18
CA GLU A 530 24.07 18.35 15.81
C GLU A 530 24.15 18.53 17.32
N ASN A 531 23.91 19.74 17.82
CA ASN A 531 24.01 20.06 19.24
C ASN A 531 22.99 21.13 19.66
N GLU A 532 22.63 21.14 20.95
CA GLU A 532 21.66 22.07 21.53
C GLU A 532 22.15 23.53 21.53
N ALA A 533 23.46 23.74 21.58
CA ALA A 533 24.01 25.10 21.57
C ALA A 533 23.70 25.83 20.25
N ASP A 534 23.78 25.14 19.12
CA ASP A 534 23.45 25.70 17.79
C ASP A 534 21.94 25.98 17.66
N GLU A 535 21.08 25.15 18.26
CA GLU A 535 19.63 25.40 18.34
C GLU A 535 19.34 26.69 19.12
N ILE A 536 19.99 26.85 20.28
CA ILE A 536 19.85 28.05 21.13
C ILE A 536 20.38 29.29 20.40
N LEU A 537 21.54 29.20 19.76
CA LEU A 537 22.14 30.32 19.02
C LEU A 537 21.24 30.80 17.88
N LEU A 538 20.63 29.88 17.13
CA LEU A 538 19.68 30.25 16.10
C LEU A 538 18.41 30.87 16.70
N ALA A 539 17.90 30.33 17.80
CA ALA A 539 16.75 30.89 18.51
C ALA A 539 17.02 32.32 18.99
N GLU A 540 18.21 32.61 19.54
CA GLU A 540 18.63 33.95 19.92
C GLU A 540 18.70 34.89 18.70
N HIS A 541 19.20 34.42 17.56
CA HIS A 541 19.23 35.21 16.33
C HIS A 541 17.84 35.52 15.77
N ILE A 542 16.90 34.57 15.86
CA ILE A 542 15.49 34.79 15.52
C ILE A 542 14.86 35.78 16.49
N GLY A 543 15.18 35.69 17.79
CA GLY A 543 14.78 36.63 18.84
C GLY A 543 15.06 38.11 18.49
N LYS A 544 16.19 38.36 17.80
CA LYS A 544 16.57 39.72 17.37
C LYS A 544 15.70 40.32 16.26
N VAL A 545 14.94 39.49 15.51
CA VAL A 545 14.09 39.93 14.39
C VAL A 545 12.59 39.81 14.66
N VAL A 546 12.18 39.26 15.79
CA VAL A 546 10.76 39.18 16.19
C VAL A 546 10.41 40.31 17.16
N THR A 547 9.12 40.64 17.25
CA THR A 547 8.60 41.56 18.27
C THR A 547 7.97 40.86 19.46
N THR A 548 7.43 39.67 19.23
CA THR A 548 6.87 38.78 20.25
C THR A 548 7.62 37.46 20.21
N GLU A 549 7.94 36.89 21.37
CA GLU A 549 8.62 35.60 21.43
C GLU A 549 7.72 34.48 20.90
N PRO A 550 8.14 33.76 19.83
CA PRO A 550 7.38 32.63 19.31
C PRO A 550 7.56 31.41 20.21
N LEU A 551 6.65 30.43 20.09
CA LEU A 551 6.89 29.10 20.62
C LEU A 551 8.01 28.43 19.80
N ILE A 552 9.15 28.12 20.43
CA ILE A 552 10.27 27.43 19.80
C ILE A 552 10.32 25.97 20.25
N LEU A 553 10.21 25.07 19.28
CA LEU A 553 10.27 23.63 19.45
C LEU A 553 11.49 23.07 18.72
N ALA A 554 12.18 22.12 19.34
CA ALA A 554 13.29 21.39 18.77
C ALA A 554 13.00 19.88 18.75
N SER A 555 13.54 19.19 17.76
CA SER A 555 13.43 17.74 17.57
C SER A 555 14.82 17.16 17.32
N SER A 556 15.20 16.15 18.12
CA SER A 556 16.49 15.44 17.99
C SER A 556 16.43 14.19 17.10
N ASP A 557 15.24 13.60 16.95
CA ASP A 557 15.01 12.30 16.30
C ASP A 557 13.67 12.23 15.54
N GLY A 558 12.98 13.37 15.39
CA GLY A 558 11.64 13.44 14.79
C GLY A 558 10.50 12.95 15.71
N ILE A 559 10.83 12.44 16.90
CA ILE A 559 9.91 11.78 17.83
C ILE A 559 9.84 12.52 19.18
N SER A 560 10.95 13.11 19.63
CA SER A 560 11.07 13.75 20.94
C SER A 560 11.09 15.27 20.79
N LEU A 561 10.00 15.96 21.19
CA LEU A 561 9.92 17.42 21.13
C LEU A 561 10.38 18.07 22.44
N ARG A 562 11.27 19.06 22.31
CA ARG A 562 11.71 19.91 23.41
C ARG A 562 11.31 21.35 23.16
N ARG A 563 10.87 22.06 24.20
CA ARG A 563 10.50 23.48 24.16
C ARG A 563 11.62 24.34 24.73
N LEU A 564 11.95 25.44 24.07
CA LEU A 564 12.87 26.44 24.61
C LEU A 564 12.19 27.23 25.74
N ILE A 565 12.88 27.33 26.89
CA ILE A 565 12.47 28.18 28.01
C ILE A 565 13.60 29.11 28.42
N GLU A 566 13.22 30.29 28.90
CA GLU A 566 14.13 31.23 29.54
C GLU A 566 14.36 30.81 31.01
N VAL A 567 15.62 30.74 31.44
CA VAL A 567 16.03 30.41 32.80
C VAL A 567 16.69 31.64 33.42
N SER A 568 16.16 32.10 34.56
CA SER A 568 16.77 33.20 35.31
C SER A 568 18.08 32.76 35.96
N SER A 569 19.18 33.46 35.69
CA SER A 569 20.48 33.22 36.32
C SER A 569 20.54 33.77 37.76
N ASN A 570 19.76 33.18 38.67
CA ASN A 570 19.91 33.44 40.10
C ASN A 570 20.69 32.29 40.76
N GLN A 571 22.01 32.42 40.85
CA GLN A 571 22.77 31.74 41.89
C GLN A 571 23.60 32.74 42.72
N PRO A 572 23.60 32.61 44.06
CA PRO A 572 24.41 33.44 44.93
C PRO A 572 25.89 33.08 44.74
N LYS A 573 26.72 34.05 44.38
CA LYS A 573 28.18 33.90 44.40
C LYS A 573 28.62 33.61 45.82
N GLN A 574 29.08 32.39 46.09
CA GLN A 574 29.91 32.13 47.26
C GLN A 574 31.24 32.86 47.08
N SER A 575 31.58 33.63 48.11
CA SER A 575 32.78 34.43 48.24
C SER A 575 34.04 33.57 48.30
N SER A 576 34.97 33.82 47.41
CA SER A 576 36.40 33.65 47.68
C SER A 576 37.11 34.91 47.19
N THR A 577 37.59 35.68 48.14
CA THR A 577 38.49 36.83 48.01
C THR A 577 39.74 36.45 47.23
N ASP A 578 40.11 37.25 46.23
CA ASP A 578 41.41 37.95 46.21
C ASP A 578 41.48 39.00 45.09
N ASN A 579 42.21 40.06 45.40
CA ASN A 579 42.28 41.37 44.73
C ASN A 579 42.94 41.33 43.34
N LEU A 580 42.48 42.17 42.39
CA LEU A 580 43.08 43.48 42.05
C LEU A 580 42.66 43.95 40.63
N GLU A 581 42.54 45.27 40.52
CA GLU A 581 42.52 46.12 39.32
C GLU A 581 41.21 46.41 38.56
N ALA A 582 40.83 47.68 38.70
CA ALA A 582 39.69 48.35 38.10
C ALA A 582 40.00 48.80 36.66
N VAL A 583 39.10 48.48 35.74
CA VAL A 583 38.91 49.25 34.51
C VAL A 583 37.41 49.55 34.38
N VAL A 584 37.08 50.83 34.45
CA VAL A 584 35.74 51.38 34.27
C VAL A 584 35.39 51.35 32.77
N ALA A 585 34.31 50.65 32.42
CA ALA A 585 33.63 50.73 31.12
C ALA A 585 32.10 50.75 31.34
N PRO A 586 31.31 51.40 30.46
CA PRO A 586 29.99 51.89 30.81
C PRO A 586 28.96 50.78 30.92
N HIS A 587 28.10 50.89 31.94
CA HIS A 587 26.97 50.01 32.20
C HIS A 587 25.93 50.03 31.07
N SER A 588 25.85 48.95 30.30
CA SER A 588 24.58 48.46 29.74
C SER A 588 24.29 47.12 30.41
N CYS A 589 23.36 47.12 31.36
CA CYS A 589 22.91 45.92 32.05
C CYS A 589 22.02 45.09 31.09
N GLU A 590 22.63 44.37 30.16
CA GLU A 590 21.96 43.26 29.48
C GLU A 590 21.86 42.12 30.50
N ARG A 591 20.64 41.81 30.96
CA ARG A 591 20.38 40.59 31.70
C ARG A 591 20.84 39.43 30.82
N LYS A 592 21.88 38.69 31.24
CA LYS A 592 22.24 37.40 30.63
C LYS A 592 21.14 36.40 30.99
N CYS A 593 20.11 36.36 30.16
CA CYS A 593 19.10 35.31 30.19
C CYS A 593 19.74 34.04 29.63
N SER A 594 19.70 32.95 30.40
CA SER A 594 20.18 31.64 29.93
C SER A 594 18.99 30.87 29.38
N TYR A 595 19.08 30.35 28.15
CA TYR A 595 18.02 29.50 27.60
C TYR A 595 18.35 28.03 27.80
N LYS A 596 17.30 27.19 27.91
CA LYS A 596 17.44 25.73 27.96
C LYS A 596 16.24 25.06 27.30
N PHE A 597 16.43 23.90 26.68
CA PHE A 597 15.33 23.07 26.21
C PHE A 597 14.79 22.13 27.31
N VAL A 598 13.47 21.99 27.38
CA VAL A 598 12.77 21.07 28.30
C VAL A 598 11.82 20.17 27.51
N GLU A 599 11.78 18.89 27.84
CA GLU A 599 10.88 17.91 27.20
C GLU A 599 9.40 18.25 27.41
N VAL A 600 8.59 18.02 26.38
CA VAL A 600 7.13 18.24 26.42
C VAL A 600 6.41 16.89 26.41
N GLN A 601 5.65 16.57 27.46
CA GLN A 601 4.99 15.27 27.62
C GLN A 601 3.68 15.11 26.82
N ASP A 602 3.09 16.20 26.31
CA ASP A 602 1.80 16.17 25.59
C ASP A 602 1.98 16.51 24.11
N MET A 603 2.13 15.47 23.29
CA MET A 603 2.64 15.56 21.91
C MET A 603 1.56 15.75 20.84
N LYS A 604 0.28 15.44 21.13
CA LYS A 604 -0.76 15.30 20.09
C LYS A 604 -1.27 16.63 19.52
N GLU A 605 -1.23 17.72 20.27
CA GLU A 605 -1.70 19.04 19.79
C GLU A 605 -0.61 19.90 19.14
N LEU A 606 0.68 19.60 19.35
CA LEU A 606 1.81 20.44 18.90
C LEU A 606 2.63 19.86 17.74
N CYS A 607 2.35 18.63 17.30
CA CYS A 607 3.05 17.96 16.19
C CYS A 607 2.67 18.51 14.80
N LEU A 608 2.75 19.82 14.61
CA LEU A 608 2.62 20.46 13.30
C LEU A 608 3.82 20.05 12.44
N LYS A 609 3.54 19.47 11.27
CA LYS A 609 4.50 19.23 10.21
C LYS A 609 4.22 20.25 9.12
N HIS A 610 5.28 20.82 8.55
CA HIS A 610 5.15 21.65 7.37
C HIS A 610 4.43 20.86 6.27
N VAL A 611 3.60 21.52 5.46
CA VAL A 611 2.78 20.86 4.41
C VAL A 611 3.63 19.99 3.47
N HIS A 612 4.90 20.33 3.30
CA HIS A 612 5.82 19.63 2.41
C HIS A 612 6.72 18.57 3.07
N MET A 613 6.76 18.44 4.41
CA MET A 613 7.69 17.55 5.11
C MET A 613 7.51 16.06 4.81
N GLY A 614 6.35 15.63 4.30
CA GLY A 614 6.05 14.24 3.94
C GLY A 614 5.88 13.98 2.44
N LEU A 615 6.19 14.97 1.60
CA LEU A 615 6.05 14.89 0.14
C LEU A 615 7.29 14.35 -0.55
#